data_AF-A0A7V5L4K3-F1
#
_entry.id   AF-A0A7V5L4K3-F1
#
_cell.length_a   1.000
_cell.length_b   1.000
_cell.length_c   1.000
_cell.angle_alpha   90.00
_cell.angle_beta   90.00
_cell.angle_gamma   90.00
#
_symmetry.space_group_name_H-M   'P 1'
#
loop_
_entity.id
_entity.type
_entity.pdbx_description
1 polymer ?
#
loop_
_entity_poly.entity_id
_entity_poly.type
_entity_poly.pdbx_seq_one_letter_code
_entity_poly.pdbx_strand_id
1 'polypeptide(L)' 'MGRLNELNQVNAIREVLVKSVALTSGEKRYCTQNLSKWVEEDKTLNLLISKSSEISLDLRPLLKSKGLLA' A
#
# COMPACT_ATOMS: atom_id res chain seq x y z
N MET A 1 16.96 11.64 9.27
CA MET A 1 16.58 10.24 9.53
C MET A 1 15.30 9.76 8.77
N GLY A 2 14.71 10.53 7.83
CA GLY A 2 13.38 10.18 7.27
C GLY A 2 13.32 9.15 6.13
N ARG A 3 14.33 9.10 5.25
CA ARG A 3 14.24 8.37 3.96
C ARG A 3 14.29 6.83 4.08
N LEU A 4 14.98 6.31 5.10
CA LEU A 4 15.12 4.87 5.37
C LEU A 4 13.82 4.25 5.90
N ASN A 5 13.08 5.00 6.72
CA ASN A 5 11.79 4.54 7.25
C ASN A 5 10.72 4.51 6.15
N GLU A 6 10.68 5.52 5.29
CA GLU A 6 9.78 5.56 4.12
C GLU A 6 10.05 4.39 3.16
N LEU A 7 11.32 4.12 2.83
CA LEU A 7 11.69 3.00 1.95
C LEU A 7 11.33 1.63 2.55
N ASN A 8 11.52 1.45 3.86
CA ASN A 8 11.12 0.23 4.54
C ASN A 8 9.60 0.05 4.56
N GLN A 9 8.85 1.14 4.74
CA GLN A 9 7.39 1.11 4.76
C GLN A 9 6.83 0.78 3.36
N VAL A 10 7.36 1.41 2.30
CA VAL A 10 7.01 1.10 0.90
C VAL A 10 7.29 -0.37 0.59
N ASN A 11 8.47 -0.90 0.97
CA ASN A 11 8.81 -2.30 0.74
C ASN A 11 7.87 -3.26 1.49
N ALA A 12 7.56 -2.98 2.76
CA ALA A 12 6.65 -3.80 3.55
C ALA A 12 5.24 -3.84 2.92
N ILE A 13 4.71 -2.70 2.48
CA ILE A 13 3.40 -2.64 1.83
C ILE A 13 3.42 -3.35 0.49
N ARG A 14 4.49 -3.18 -0.29
CA ARG A 14 4.67 -3.85 -1.57
C ARG A 14 4.64 -5.38 -1.40
N GLU A 15 5.36 -5.90 -0.42
CA GLU A 15 5.32 -7.33 -0.11
C GLU A 15 3.92 -7.80 0.27
N VAL A 16 3.22 -7.02 1.10
CA VAL A 16 1.86 -7.33 1.56
C VAL A 16 0.87 -7.34 0.39
N LEU A 17 0.97 -6.39 -0.54
CA LEU A 17 0.15 -6.34 -1.76
C LEU A 17 0.44 -7.53 -2.67
N VAL A 18 1.70 -7.84 -2.94
CA VAL A 18 2.09 -8.96 -3.82
C VAL A 18 1.64 -10.31 -3.25
N LYS A 19 1.83 -10.50 -1.93
CA LYS A 19 1.49 -11.75 -1.22
C LYS A 19 0.00 -11.88 -0.90
N SER A 20 -0.79 -10.81 -1.03
CA SER A 20 -2.22 -10.86 -0.73
C SER A 20 -2.95 -11.80 -1.70
N VAL A 21 -3.67 -12.78 -1.17
CA VAL A 21 -4.59 -13.64 -1.93
C VAL A 21 -5.94 -12.96 -2.19
N ALA A 22 -6.24 -11.88 -1.46
CA ALA A 22 -7.47 -11.11 -1.64
C ALA A 22 -7.43 -10.17 -2.85
N LEU A 23 -6.27 -10.03 -3.50
CA LEU A 23 -6.05 -9.14 -4.64
C LEU A 23 -5.88 -9.95 -5.92
N THR A 24 -6.51 -9.49 -6.99
CA THR A 24 -6.25 -9.97 -8.36
C THR A 24 -4.89 -9.48 -8.85
N SER A 25 -4.35 -10.15 -9.88
CA SER A 25 -3.09 -9.74 -10.52
C SER A 25 -3.11 -8.30 -11.05
N GLY A 26 -4.27 -7.82 -11.51
CA GLY A 26 -4.46 -6.46 -12.00
C GLY A 26 -4.36 -5.43 -10.87
N GLU A 27 -5.06 -5.68 -9.76
CA GLU A 27 -5.04 -4.80 -8.58
C GLU A 27 -3.66 -4.76 -7.92
N LYS A 28 -2.99 -5.91 -7.82
CA LYS A 28 -1.61 -6.00 -7.34
C LYS A 28 -0.68 -5.12 -8.17
N ARG A 29 -0.77 -5.24 -9.50
CA ARG A 29 0.06 -4.47 -10.42
C ARG A 29 -0.24 -2.98 -10.32
N TYR A 30 -1.52 -2.61 -10.30
CA TYR A 30 -1.95 -1.21 -10.16
C TYR A 30 -1.43 -0.58 -8.86
N CYS A 31 -1.63 -1.25 -7.72
CA CYS A 31 -1.18 -0.73 -6.43
C CYS A 31 0.34 -0.65 -6.36
N THR A 32 1.08 -1.69 -6.79
CA THR A 32 2.55 -1.70 -6.70
C THR A 32 3.23 -0.72 -7.66
N GLN A 33 2.65 -0.45 -8.84
CA GLN A 33 3.18 0.54 -9.78
C GLN A 33 3.00 1.98 -9.28
N ASN A 34 1.92 2.26 -8.55
CA ASN A 34 1.63 3.59 -8.04
C ASN A 34 2.04 3.81 -6.57
N LEU A 35 2.43 2.73 -5.86
CA LEU A 35 2.76 2.76 -4.43
C LEU A 35 3.83 3.80 -4.08
N SER A 36 4.96 3.80 -4.79
CA SER A 36 6.04 4.75 -4.52
C SER A 36 5.58 6.19 -4.73
N LYS A 37 4.78 6.44 -5.78
CA LYS A 37 4.24 7.77 -6.07
C LYS A 37 3.28 8.22 -4.97
N TRP A 38 2.36 7.36 -4.55
CA TRP A 38 1.37 7.72 -3.53
C TRP A 38 1.97 7.93 -2.14
N VAL A 39 2.97 7.10 -1.77
CA VAL A 39 3.70 7.28 -0.51
C VAL A 39 4.59 8.51 -0.56
N GLU A 40 5.16 8.88 -1.71
CA GLU A 40 5.97 10.10 -1.85
C GLU A 40 5.11 11.37 -1.83
N GLU A 41 3.92 11.36 -2.47
CA GLU A 41 3.00 12.50 -2.52
C GLU A 41 2.37 12.82 -1.15
N ASP A 42 1.90 11.80 -0.43
CA ASP A 42 1.13 12.00 0.80
C ASP A 42 1.95 11.76 2.07
N LYS A 43 3.11 11.08 1.96
CA LYS A 43 3.90 10.53 3.09
C LYS A 43 3.12 9.63 4.05
N THR A 44 1.87 9.31 3.71
CA THR A 44 1.00 8.42 4.49
C THR A 44 0.36 7.35 3.61
N LEU A 45 -0.31 6.40 4.26
CA LEU A 45 -1.03 5.30 3.60
C LEU A 45 -2.46 5.68 3.20
N ASN A 46 -2.91 6.88 3.55
CA ASN A 46 -4.27 7.32 3.27
C ASN A 46 -4.52 7.46 1.77
N LEU A 47 -3.57 8.03 1.02
CA LEU A 47 -3.70 8.16 -0.43
C LEU A 47 -3.74 6.79 -1.12
N LEU A 48 -2.92 5.84 -0.65
CA LEU A 48 -2.97 4.44 -1.09
C LEU A 48 -4.36 3.83 -0.83
N ILE A 49 -4.90 3.96 0.38
CA ILE A 49 -6.22 3.42 0.74
C ILE A 49 -7.31 4.08 -0.10
N SER A 50 -7.27 5.39 -0.28
CA SER A 50 -8.26 6.14 -1.07
C SER A 50 -8.25 5.69 -2.53
N LYS A 51 -7.08 5.64 -3.16
CA LYS A 51 -6.92 5.23 -4.57
C LYS A 51 -7.25 3.76 -4.79
N SER A 52 -6.97 2.93 -3.80
CA SER A 52 -7.38 1.52 -3.81
C SER A 52 -8.90 1.41 -3.68
N SER A 53 -9.52 2.19 -2.79
CA SER A 53 -10.99 2.19 -2.63
C SER A 53 -11.71 2.68 -3.89
N GLU A 54 -11.11 3.57 -4.69
CA GLU A 54 -11.64 4.01 -6.00
C GLU A 54 -11.76 2.84 -7.00
N ILE A 55 -10.91 1.81 -6.88
CA ILE A 55 -10.99 0.58 -7.68
C ILE A 55 -11.69 -0.57 -6.94
N SER A 56 -12.54 -0.25 -5.94
CA SER A 56 -13.24 -1.21 -5.08
C SER A 56 -12.33 -2.10 -4.22
N LEU A 57 -11.11 -1.63 -3.92
CA LEU A 57 -10.12 -2.38 -3.15
C LEU A 57 -9.94 -1.81 -1.73
N ASP A 58 -10.40 -2.53 -0.70
CA ASP A 58 -10.19 -2.11 0.68
C ASP A 58 -8.89 -2.68 1.26
N LEU A 59 -7.84 -1.86 1.29
CA LEU A 59 -6.54 -2.22 1.87
C LEU A 59 -6.47 -2.05 3.39
N ARG A 60 -7.48 -1.43 4.04
CA ARG A 60 -7.48 -1.21 5.50
C ARG A 60 -7.36 -2.51 6.31
N PRO A 61 -8.15 -3.57 6.05
CA PRO A 61 -8.01 -4.84 6.79
C PRO A 61 -6.63 -5.48 6.57
N LEU A 62 -6.09 -5.39 5.35
CA LEU A 62 -4.78 -5.92 4.99
C LEU A 62 -3.65 -5.19 5.78
N LEU A 63 -3.70 -3.86 5.81
CA LEU A 63 -2.71 -3.03 6.50
C LEU A 63 -2.81 -3.15 8.04
N LYS A 64 -4.03 -3.21 8.59
CA LYS A 64 -4.27 -3.48 10.02
C LYS A 64 -3.73 -4.85 10.44
N SER A 65 -3.96 -5.89 9.64
CA SER A 65 -3.45 -7.25 9.93
C SER A 65 -1.92 -7.34 10.01
N LYS A 66 -1.22 -6.34 9.48
CA LYS A 66 0.25 -6.25 9.44
C LYS A 66 0.81 -5.18 10.38
N GLY A 67 -0.03 -4.53 11.19
CA GLY A 67 0.39 -3.45 12.10
C GLY A 67 0.87 -2.19 11.38
N LEU A 68 0.53 -2.03 10.09
CA LEU A 68 0.89 -0.87 9.28
C LEU A 68 -0.14 0.27 9.39
N LEU A 69 -1.32 -0.04 9.93
CA LEU A 69 -2.34 0.93 10.33
C LEU A 69 -2.61 0.78 11.83
N ALA A 70 -2.69 1.90 12.55
CA ALA A 70 -3.21 1.95 13.91
C ALA A 70 -4.72 1.71 13.97
#